data_AF-A0A2C6B8D2-F1
#
_entry.id   AF-A0A2C6B8D2-F1
#
_cell.length_a   1.000
_cell.length_b   1.000
_cell.length_c   1.000
_cell.angle_alpha   90.00
_cell.angle_beta   90.00
_cell.angle_gamma   90.00
#
_symmetry.space_group_name_H-M   'P 1'
#
loop_
_entity.id
_entity.type
_entity.pdbx_description
1 polymer ?
#
loop_
_entity_poly.entity_id
_entity_poly.type
_entity_poly.pdbx_seq_one_letter_code
_entity_poly.pdbx_strand_id
1 'polypeptide(L)'
;MIKSRIAPTPSGFLHRGNAFNFLLTDALVKREQGSLLLRIDDMDSGRIRPEYLEHVFLTIKQLGIHYDEGPSSIQELEDIWSQKHRLEAYNERLVQLRQTGLVYGCDCSRKQVAKDAINGLYGGRCRKRNLPLEQEGVAWRIDTRGIKPITWMEIEKQRSVDLAQQMGDFVIRKKDGNPAYQVCSLTDDVNFGISLIVRGEDLLESSAAQLWLAELIGVNHWLGELHLLHHSLLLNKAGEKLSKSAGAEAIATGKTGIPHSELEELKGAVNFCLRTLAYKSSSM
;
A
#
# COMPACT_ATOMS: atom_id res chain seq x y z
N MET A 1 7.86 16.50 13.21
CA MET A 1 6.39 16.32 13.31
C MET A 1 6.03 15.14 12.42
N ILE A 2 5.24 14.19 12.89
CA ILE A 2 4.92 13.01 12.06
C ILE A 2 3.95 13.37 10.95
N LYS A 3 4.11 12.76 9.77
CA LYS A 3 3.12 12.82 8.69
C LYS A 3 2.75 11.41 8.26
N SER A 4 1.44 11.12 8.24
CA SER A 4 0.90 9.84 7.83
C SER A 4 -0.10 10.01 6.69
N ARG A 5 -0.60 8.89 6.18
CA ARG A 5 -1.62 8.86 5.12
C ARG A 5 -2.56 7.68 5.26
N ILE A 6 -3.79 7.90 4.81
CA ILE A 6 -4.73 6.86 4.43
C ILE A 6 -4.72 6.73 2.91
N ALA A 7 -4.49 5.50 2.42
CA ALA A 7 -4.22 5.25 0.99
C ALA A 7 -5.16 4.18 0.37
N PRO A 8 -6.48 4.44 0.22
CA PRO A 8 -7.38 3.47 -0.42
C PRO A 8 -7.13 3.32 -1.92
N THR A 9 -7.15 2.08 -2.40
CA THR A 9 -7.34 1.76 -3.82
C THR A 9 -8.83 1.57 -4.12
N PRO A 10 -9.48 2.43 -4.93
CA PRO A 10 -10.92 2.40 -5.19
C PRO A 10 -11.32 1.31 -6.20
N SER A 11 -10.91 0.07 -5.94
CA SER A 11 -11.19 -1.11 -6.79
C SER A 11 -12.39 -1.92 -6.29
N GLY A 12 -13.22 -1.33 -5.44
CA GLY A 12 -14.33 -1.94 -4.71
C GLY A 12 -14.66 -1.14 -3.45
N PHE A 13 -15.81 -1.43 -2.83
CA PHE A 13 -16.22 -0.77 -1.59
C PHE A 13 -15.25 -1.02 -0.44
N LEU A 14 -15.10 -0.02 0.44
CA LEU A 14 -14.30 -0.17 1.65
C LEU A 14 -14.98 -1.15 2.62
N HIS A 15 -14.16 -1.97 3.28
CA HIS A 15 -14.59 -2.92 4.31
C HIS A 15 -14.11 -2.48 5.70
N ARG A 16 -14.53 -3.21 6.74
CA ARG A 16 -14.14 -2.95 8.15
C ARG A 16 -12.65 -2.79 8.36
N GLY A 17 -11.84 -3.59 7.67
CA GLY A 17 -10.38 -3.51 7.75
C GLY A 17 -9.84 -2.15 7.29
N ASN A 18 -10.38 -1.57 6.22
CA ASN A 18 -9.99 -0.23 5.78
C ASN A 18 -10.37 0.82 6.83
N ALA A 19 -11.60 0.78 7.33
CA ALA A 19 -12.08 1.73 8.33
C ALA A 19 -11.26 1.67 9.62
N PHE A 20 -10.94 0.46 10.10
CA PHE A 20 -10.07 0.27 11.24
C PHE A 20 -8.68 0.87 11.00
N ASN A 21 -8.06 0.58 9.85
CA ASN A 21 -6.77 1.16 9.50
C ASN A 21 -6.83 2.69 9.49
N PHE A 22 -7.89 3.27 8.93
CA PHE A 22 -8.04 4.72 8.82
C PHE A 22 -8.20 5.37 10.19
N LEU A 23 -9.07 4.83 11.04
CA LEU A 23 -9.26 5.32 12.41
C LEU A 23 -7.99 5.17 13.25
N LEU A 24 -7.26 4.05 13.14
CA LEU A 24 -6.01 3.86 13.85
C LEU A 24 -4.95 4.86 13.40
N THR A 25 -4.85 5.09 12.08
CA THR A 25 -3.93 6.07 11.50
C THR A 25 -4.23 7.48 12.01
N ASP A 26 -5.49 7.91 11.91
CA ASP A 26 -5.97 9.21 12.40
C ASP A 26 -5.68 9.41 13.89
N ALA A 27 -5.97 8.39 14.71
CA ALA A 27 -5.74 8.47 16.15
C ALA A 27 -4.24 8.58 16.52
N LEU A 28 -3.36 7.86 15.81
CA LEU A 28 -1.92 7.96 16.00
C LEU A 28 -1.39 9.33 15.58
N VAL A 29 -1.85 9.86 14.43
CA VAL A 29 -1.47 11.20 13.97
C VAL A 29 -1.88 12.26 15.00
N LYS A 30 -3.13 12.22 15.48
CA LYS A 30 -3.64 13.16 16.49
C LYS A 30 -2.85 13.11 17.80
N ARG A 31 -2.49 11.91 18.25
CA ARG A 31 -1.71 11.72 19.49
C ARG A 31 -0.35 12.42 19.42
N GLU A 32 0.32 12.36 18.27
CA GLU A 32 1.64 12.96 18.05
C GLU A 32 1.56 14.38 17.48
N GLN A 33 0.37 14.99 17.42
CA GLN A 33 0.13 16.32 16.82
C GLN A 33 0.72 16.43 15.40
N GLY A 34 0.58 15.35 14.63
CA GLY A 34 1.07 15.24 13.26
C GLY A 34 0.07 15.71 12.21
N SER A 35 0.38 15.42 10.95
CA SER A 35 -0.50 15.67 9.80
C SER A 35 -0.92 14.38 9.09
N LEU A 36 -2.14 14.38 8.55
CA LEU A 36 -2.76 13.28 7.82
C LEU A 36 -3.05 13.66 6.37
N LEU A 37 -2.58 12.84 5.43
CA LEU A 37 -2.89 12.92 3.99
C LEU A 37 -3.95 11.87 3.60
N LEU A 38 -4.93 12.26 2.78
CA LEU A 38 -5.71 11.31 1.98
C LEU A 38 -5.06 11.17 0.60
N ARG A 39 -4.58 9.96 0.28
CA ARG A 39 -4.05 9.62 -1.04
C ARG A 39 -4.91 8.55 -1.69
N ILE A 40 -5.53 8.83 -2.84
CA ILE A 40 -6.24 7.79 -3.57
C ILE A 40 -5.23 7.08 -4.49
N ASP A 41 -5.04 5.79 -4.30
CA ASP A 41 -4.13 4.98 -5.14
C ASP A 41 -4.88 4.55 -6.42
N ASP A 42 -4.98 5.47 -7.39
CA ASP A 42 -5.80 5.38 -8.60
C ASP A 42 -5.04 5.01 -9.90
N MET A 43 -3.78 4.57 -9.80
CA MET A 43 -2.97 4.20 -10.98
C MET A 43 -3.55 3.03 -11.81
N ASP A 44 -4.37 2.15 -11.22
CA ASP A 44 -5.06 1.06 -11.94
C ASP A 44 -6.48 1.48 -12.36
N SER A 45 -6.56 2.51 -13.22
CA SER A 45 -7.81 3.17 -13.64
C SER A 45 -8.88 2.22 -14.17
N GLY A 46 -8.50 1.09 -14.78
CA GLY A 46 -9.44 0.08 -15.30
C GLY A 46 -10.34 -0.55 -14.22
N ARG A 47 -9.92 -0.49 -12.95
CA ARG A 47 -10.66 -1.03 -11.79
C ARG A 47 -11.48 0.00 -11.04
N ILE A 48 -11.37 1.27 -11.41
CA ILE A 48 -11.97 2.38 -10.68
C ILE A 48 -13.36 2.63 -11.23
N ARG A 49 -14.29 2.89 -10.31
CA ARG A 49 -15.66 3.25 -10.62
C ARG A 49 -16.07 4.44 -9.74
N PRO A 50 -16.83 5.42 -10.26
CA PRO A 50 -17.25 6.58 -9.48
C PRO A 50 -17.90 6.21 -8.15
N GLU A 51 -18.74 5.17 -8.12
CA GLU A 51 -19.40 4.70 -6.90
C GLU A 51 -18.43 4.25 -5.80
N TYR A 52 -17.24 3.73 -6.15
CA TYR A 52 -16.23 3.37 -5.16
C TYR A 52 -15.52 4.60 -4.61
N LEU A 53 -15.29 5.62 -5.44
CA LEU A 53 -14.72 6.89 -4.99
C LEU A 53 -15.69 7.64 -4.08
N GLU A 54 -16.96 7.73 -4.47
CA GLU A 54 -18.03 8.29 -3.63
C GLU A 54 -18.08 7.59 -2.27
N HIS A 55 -17.97 6.26 -2.28
CA HIS A 55 -17.96 5.46 -1.06
C HIS A 55 -16.75 5.73 -0.17
N VAL A 56 -15.56 5.95 -0.75
CA VAL A 56 -14.36 6.34 0.01
C VAL A 56 -14.61 7.64 0.77
N PHE A 57 -15.05 8.70 0.07
CA PHE A 57 -15.30 10.00 0.69
C PHE A 57 -16.42 9.94 1.74
N LEU A 58 -17.50 9.22 1.44
CA LEU A 58 -18.61 9.02 2.38
C LEU A 58 -18.15 8.28 3.65
N THR A 59 -17.37 7.21 3.49
CA THR A 59 -16.86 6.40 4.59
C THR A 59 -15.96 7.24 5.49
N ILE A 60 -15.00 7.98 4.93
CA ILE A 60 -14.08 8.85 5.71
C ILE A 60 -14.87 9.89 6.49
N LYS A 61 -15.87 10.52 5.86
CA LYS A 61 -16.77 11.49 6.51
C LYS A 61 -17.53 10.85 7.68
N GLN A 62 -18.07 9.64 7.50
CA GLN A 62 -18.84 8.94 8.53
C GLN A 62 -17.98 8.44 9.69
N LEU A 63 -16.71 8.12 9.42
CA LEU A 63 -15.73 7.81 10.46
C LEU A 63 -15.34 9.05 11.28
N GLY A 64 -15.68 10.26 10.82
CA GLY A 64 -15.31 11.52 11.49
C GLY A 64 -13.82 11.84 11.35
N ILE A 65 -13.18 11.35 10.30
CA ILE A 65 -11.75 11.57 10.04
C ILE A 65 -11.59 12.88 9.26
N HIS A 66 -10.68 13.72 9.73
CA HIS A 66 -10.27 14.95 9.08
C HIS A 66 -8.80 14.78 8.66
N TYR A 67 -8.51 15.01 7.37
CA TYR A 67 -7.16 15.01 6.82
C TYR A 67 -6.79 16.44 6.41
N ASP A 68 -5.51 16.78 6.50
CA ASP A 68 -4.98 18.12 6.22
C ASP A 68 -4.66 18.33 4.74
N GLU A 69 -4.29 17.25 4.04
CA GLU A 69 -3.93 17.24 2.63
C GLU A 69 -4.69 16.12 1.90
N GLY A 70 -5.02 16.34 0.63
CA GLY A 70 -5.69 15.36 -0.22
C GLY A 70 -6.98 15.88 -0.84
N PRO A 71 -7.58 15.11 -1.77
CA PRO A 71 -8.76 15.55 -2.50
C PRO A 71 -9.99 15.60 -1.60
N SER A 72 -10.76 16.69 -1.67
CA SER A 72 -12.05 16.82 -0.98
C SER A 72 -13.24 16.32 -1.81
N SER A 73 -13.03 16.06 -3.10
CA SER A 73 -14.05 15.60 -4.04
C SER A 73 -13.44 14.75 -5.18
N ILE A 74 -14.30 14.07 -5.94
CA ILE A 74 -13.88 13.34 -7.14
C ILE A 74 -13.27 14.27 -8.19
N GLN A 75 -13.84 15.47 -8.37
CA GLN A 75 -13.32 16.45 -9.31
C GLN A 75 -11.91 16.89 -8.93
N GLU A 76 -11.69 17.22 -7.65
CA GLU A 76 -10.36 17.63 -7.17
C GLU A 76 -9.35 16.47 -7.24
N LEU A 77 -9.81 15.23 -7.02
CA LEU A 77 -9.00 14.04 -7.28
C LEU A 77 -8.55 14.00 -8.75
N GLU A 78 -9.49 14.11 -9.69
CA GLU A 78 -9.18 14.01 -11.11
C GLU A 78 -8.29 15.14 -11.62
N ASP A 79 -8.47 16.35 -11.11
CA ASP A 79 -7.78 17.55 -11.59
C ASP A 79 -6.39 17.73 -10.95
N ILE A 80 -6.23 17.34 -9.69
CA ILE A 80 -5.03 17.70 -8.89
C ILE A 80 -4.37 16.47 -8.28
N TRP A 81 -5.14 15.62 -7.59
CA TRP A 81 -4.57 14.62 -6.69
C TRP A 81 -4.35 13.23 -7.30
N SER A 82 -4.86 12.97 -8.50
CA SER A 82 -4.72 11.69 -9.20
C SER A 82 -3.26 11.32 -9.43
N GLN A 83 -2.92 10.04 -9.27
CA GLN A 83 -1.57 9.52 -9.55
C GLN A 83 -1.16 9.72 -11.01
N LYS A 84 -2.10 9.93 -11.94
CA LYS A 84 -1.77 10.25 -13.34
C LYS A 84 -0.92 11.52 -13.46
N HIS A 85 -1.07 12.47 -12.53
CA HIS A 85 -0.30 13.72 -12.50
C HIS A 85 1.12 13.55 -11.96
N ARG A 86 1.48 12.35 -11.48
CA ARG A 86 2.78 12.03 -10.88
C ARG A 86 3.56 10.99 -11.70
N LEU A 87 3.14 10.72 -12.93
CA LEU A 87 3.78 9.74 -13.82
C LEU A 87 5.27 10.04 -14.06
N GLU A 88 5.65 11.32 -14.18
CA GLU A 88 7.05 11.71 -14.34
C GLU A 88 7.91 11.24 -13.16
N ALA A 89 7.49 11.54 -11.92
CA ALA A 89 8.20 11.09 -10.72
C ALA A 89 8.29 9.56 -10.63
N TYR A 90 7.23 8.83 -11.01
CA TYR A 90 7.27 7.37 -11.04
C TYR A 90 8.25 6.83 -12.08
N ASN A 91 8.31 7.46 -13.26
CA ASN A 91 9.22 7.09 -14.33
C ASN A 91 10.67 7.37 -13.95
N GLU A 92 10.95 8.46 -13.23
CA GLU A 92 12.29 8.72 -12.68
C GLU A 92 12.74 7.60 -11.74
N ARG A 93 11.85 7.12 -10.85
CA ARG A 93 12.17 5.98 -9.97
C ARG A 93 12.39 4.69 -10.75
N LEU A 94 11.62 4.46 -11.82
CA LEU A 94 11.86 3.33 -12.73
C LEU A 94 13.23 3.40 -13.40
N VAL A 95 13.65 4.59 -13.85
CA VAL A 95 14.99 4.82 -14.43
C VAL A 95 16.09 4.51 -13.41
N GLN A 96 15.95 4.98 -12.17
CA GLN A 96 16.88 4.65 -11.08
C GLN A 96 16.95 3.15 -10.82
N LEU A 97 15.80 2.47 -10.73
CA LEU A 97 15.74 1.02 -10.56
C LEU A 97 16.41 0.28 -11.73
N ARG A 98 16.23 0.75 -12.96
CA ARG A 98 16.88 0.18 -14.15
C ARG A 98 18.40 0.25 -14.05
N GLN A 99 18.96 1.31 -13.48
CA GLN A 99 20.41 1.49 -13.33
C GLN A 99 21.05 0.50 -12.36
N THR A 100 20.27 -0.16 -11.50
CA THR A 100 20.77 -1.20 -10.57
C THR A 100 21.25 -2.47 -11.29
N GLY A 101 20.86 -2.67 -12.56
CA GLY A 101 21.13 -3.91 -13.30
C GLY A 101 20.25 -5.10 -12.90
N LEU A 102 19.31 -4.92 -11.96
CA LEU A 102 18.40 -5.97 -11.50
C LEU A 102 17.10 -6.04 -12.32
N VAL A 103 16.85 -5.06 -13.19
CA VAL A 103 15.59 -4.96 -13.95
C VAL A 103 15.69 -5.68 -15.29
N TYR A 104 14.69 -6.49 -15.62
CA TYR A 104 14.60 -7.17 -16.91
C TYR A 104 13.18 -7.18 -17.48
N GLY A 105 13.09 -7.31 -18.80
CA GLY A 105 11.82 -7.34 -19.52
C GLY A 105 11.09 -8.68 -19.44
N CYS A 106 9.76 -8.64 -19.33
CA CYS A 106 8.88 -9.81 -19.32
C CYS A 106 7.65 -9.59 -20.20
N ASP A 107 7.53 -10.38 -21.26
CA ASP A 107 6.37 -10.42 -22.18
C ASP A 107 5.37 -11.54 -21.81
N CYS A 108 5.56 -12.27 -20.71
CA CYS A 108 4.71 -13.42 -20.37
C CYS A 108 3.25 -12.99 -20.11
N SER A 109 2.30 -13.75 -20.67
CA SER A 109 0.88 -13.56 -20.35
C SER A 109 0.57 -14.03 -18.92
N ARG A 110 -0.54 -13.58 -18.34
CA ARG A 110 -0.98 -14.05 -17.01
C ARG A 110 -1.14 -15.58 -16.96
N LYS A 111 -1.69 -16.17 -18.03
CA LYS A 111 -1.82 -17.63 -18.18
C LYS A 111 -0.46 -18.33 -18.18
N GLN A 112 0.53 -17.77 -18.86
CA GLN A 112 1.89 -18.32 -18.88
C GLN A 112 2.56 -18.20 -17.51
N VAL A 113 2.42 -17.04 -16.85
CA VAL A 113 2.95 -16.83 -15.49
C VAL A 113 2.36 -17.84 -14.51
N ALA A 114 1.04 -18.08 -14.56
CA ALA A 114 0.38 -19.05 -13.70
C ALA A 114 0.82 -20.49 -13.99
N LYS A 115 1.02 -20.84 -15.27
CA LYS A 115 1.48 -22.17 -15.67
C LYS A 115 2.91 -22.46 -15.20
N ASP A 116 3.79 -21.48 -15.31
CA ASP A 116 5.21 -21.61 -14.96
C ASP A 116 5.49 -21.19 -13.51
N ALA A 117 4.45 -21.04 -12.70
CA ALA A 117 4.58 -20.56 -11.34
C ALA A 117 5.26 -21.62 -10.46
N ILE A 118 6.23 -21.20 -9.66
CA ILE A 118 6.89 -22.03 -8.66
C ILE A 118 6.40 -21.52 -7.30
N ASN A 119 5.68 -22.36 -6.54
CA ASN A 119 5.04 -21.98 -5.28
C ASN A 119 4.13 -20.73 -5.42
N GLY A 120 3.45 -20.58 -6.55
CA GLY A 120 2.60 -19.42 -6.84
C GLY A 120 3.36 -18.17 -7.31
N LEU A 121 4.69 -18.20 -7.37
CA LEU A 121 5.53 -17.08 -7.78
C LEU A 121 6.01 -17.21 -9.22
N TYR A 122 6.35 -16.09 -9.84
CA TYR A 122 6.86 -16.09 -11.21
C TYR A 122 8.18 -16.87 -11.32
N GLY A 123 8.21 -17.91 -12.16
CA GLY A 123 9.37 -18.82 -12.32
C GLY A 123 10.62 -18.22 -12.98
N GLY A 124 10.62 -16.94 -13.36
CA GLY A 124 11.85 -16.26 -13.80
C GLY A 124 12.32 -16.55 -15.24
N ARG A 125 11.48 -17.15 -16.09
CA ARG A 125 11.86 -17.57 -17.46
C ARG A 125 12.41 -16.46 -18.35
N CYS A 126 12.10 -15.19 -18.07
CA CYS A 126 12.55 -14.06 -18.88
C CYS A 126 13.87 -13.42 -18.45
N ARG A 127 14.45 -13.80 -17.30
CA ARG A 127 15.66 -13.15 -16.76
C ARG A 127 16.82 -13.08 -17.76
N LYS A 128 17.01 -14.13 -18.56
CA LYS A 128 18.11 -14.25 -19.53
C LYS A 128 17.70 -14.02 -20.98
N ARG A 129 16.45 -13.58 -21.22
CA ARG A 129 15.93 -13.36 -22.58
C ARG A 129 16.33 -12.02 -23.19
N ASN A 130 16.87 -11.10 -22.39
CA ASN A 130 17.33 -9.78 -22.82
C ASN A 130 16.28 -9.02 -23.64
N LEU A 131 15.00 -9.10 -23.22
CA LEU A 131 13.92 -8.38 -23.88
C LEU A 131 14.14 -6.87 -23.74
N PRO A 132 14.02 -6.08 -24.83
CA PRO A 132 14.14 -4.63 -24.74
C PRO A 132 13.09 -4.06 -23.78
N LEU A 133 13.56 -3.29 -22.79
CA LEU A 133 12.72 -2.75 -21.74
C LEU A 133 11.64 -1.80 -22.28
N GLU A 134 11.93 -1.04 -23.34
CA GLU A 134 10.97 -0.09 -23.94
C GLU A 134 10.07 -0.71 -25.01
N GLN A 135 10.15 -2.03 -25.24
CA GLN A 135 9.27 -2.69 -26.19
C GLN A 135 7.82 -2.72 -25.68
N GLU A 136 6.87 -2.47 -26.57
CA GLU A 136 5.44 -2.56 -26.28
C GLU A 136 5.06 -3.96 -25.78
N GLY A 137 4.17 -4.02 -24.78
CA GLY A 137 3.72 -5.29 -24.19
C GLY A 137 4.74 -5.98 -23.28
N VAL A 138 5.89 -5.34 -23.02
CA VAL A 138 6.92 -5.81 -22.08
C VAL A 138 6.75 -5.11 -20.72
N ALA A 139 6.50 -5.91 -19.69
CA ALA A 139 6.55 -5.47 -18.30
C ALA A 139 7.99 -5.46 -17.79
N TRP A 140 8.29 -4.62 -16.81
CA TRP A 140 9.55 -4.66 -16.08
C TRP A 140 9.36 -5.47 -14.82
N ARG A 141 10.23 -6.45 -14.62
CA ARG A 141 10.37 -7.18 -13.37
C ARG A 141 11.72 -6.87 -12.76
N ILE A 142 11.79 -6.96 -11.45
CA ILE A 142 13.04 -6.82 -10.71
C ILE A 142 13.48 -8.19 -10.20
N ASP A 143 14.74 -8.54 -10.42
CA ASP A 143 15.33 -9.82 -10.01
C ASP A 143 15.61 -9.80 -8.50
N THR A 144 14.91 -10.65 -7.76
CA THR A 144 15.05 -10.74 -6.30
C THR A 144 15.99 -11.87 -5.88
N ARG A 145 16.68 -12.54 -6.81
CA ARG A 145 17.55 -13.68 -6.44
C ARG A 145 18.75 -13.21 -5.64
N GLY A 146 19.05 -13.96 -4.57
CA GLY A 146 20.25 -13.75 -3.76
C GLY A 146 20.16 -12.56 -2.80
N ILE A 147 19.03 -11.87 -2.74
CA ILE A 147 18.80 -10.85 -1.71
C ILE A 147 18.65 -11.52 -0.34
N LYS A 148 19.14 -10.85 0.70
CA LYS A 148 18.90 -11.27 2.08
C LYS A 148 17.46 -10.90 2.48
N PRO A 149 16.88 -11.57 3.49
CA PRO A 149 15.61 -11.14 4.05
C PRO A 149 15.62 -9.66 4.46
N ILE A 150 14.60 -8.93 4.00
CA ILE A 150 14.44 -7.51 4.31
C ILE A 150 13.94 -7.40 5.74
N THR A 151 14.67 -6.64 6.56
CA THR A 151 14.47 -6.61 8.00
C THR A 151 14.33 -5.18 8.46
N TRP A 152 13.30 -4.89 9.26
CA TRP A 152 13.03 -3.54 9.78
C TRP A 152 12.48 -3.61 11.21
N MET A 153 12.55 -2.49 11.91
CA MET A 153 11.96 -2.32 13.23
C MET A 153 10.61 -1.63 13.08
N GLU A 154 9.54 -2.26 13.53
CA GLU A 154 8.29 -1.56 13.86
C GLU A 154 8.38 -1.02 15.30
N ILE A 155 7.42 -0.19 15.70
CA ILE A 155 7.37 0.44 17.04
C ILE A 155 7.64 -0.56 18.20
N GLU A 156 7.34 -1.85 18.03
CA GLU A 156 7.51 -2.86 19.10
C GLU A 156 8.04 -4.23 18.66
N LYS A 157 8.37 -4.42 17.38
CA LYS A 157 8.79 -5.73 16.89
C LYS A 157 9.67 -5.62 15.66
N GLN A 158 10.72 -6.41 15.66
CA GLN A 158 11.48 -6.65 14.45
C GLN A 158 10.64 -7.51 13.50
N ARG A 159 10.61 -7.11 12.24
CA ARG A 159 10.05 -7.90 11.16
C ARG A 159 11.16 -8.35 10.23
N SER A 160 10.95 -9.49 9.61
CA SER A 160 11.81 -9.98 8.55
C SER A 160 10.96 -10.70 7.51
N VAL A 161 11.17 -10.37 6.24
CA VAL A 161 10.48 -10.98 5.10
C VAL A 161 11.53 -11.42 4.08
N ASP A 162 11.53 -12.70 3.74
CA ASP A 162 12.25 -13.21 2.59
C ASP A 162 11.47 -12.85 1.31
N LEU A 163 11.78 -11.68 0.76
CA LEU A 163 11.06 -11.13 -0.38
C LEU A 163 11.17 -12.03 -1.62
N ALA A 164 12.28 -12.75 -1.80
CA ALA A 164 12.44 -13.68 -2.90
C ALA A 164 11.51 -14.90 -2.78
N GLN A 165 11.26 -15.37 -1.56
CA GLN A 165 10.36 -16.49 -1.29
C GLN A 165 8.88 -16.09 -1.14
N GLN A 166 8.58 -14.82 -0.81
CA GLN A 166 7.20 -14.37 -0.64
C GLN A 166 6.63 -13.69 -1.89
N MET A 167 7.41 -12.88 -2.61
CA MET A 167 6.95 -12.16 -3.81
C MET A 167 7.65 -12.62 -5.10
N GLY A 168 8.88 -13.12 -4.97
CA GLY A 168 9.75 -13.42 -6.12
C GLY A 168 9.98 -12.18 -6.98
N ASP A 169 10.27 -12.38 -8.27
CA ASP A 169 10.50 -11.27 -9.19
C ASP A 169 9.18 -10.57 -9.54
N PHE A 170 8.80 -9.59 -8.72
CA PHE A 170 7.58 -8.83 -8.89
C PHE A 170 7.70 -7.78 -10.00
N VAL A 171 6.54 -7.33 -10.47
CA VAL A 171 6.45 -6.33 -11.54
C VAL A 171 6.62 -4.93 -10.95
N ILE A 172 7.52 -4.13 -11.54
CA ILE A 172 7.72 -2.72 -11.19
C ILE A 172 7.15 -1.76 -12.26
N ARG A 173 7.05 -2.20 -13.52
CA ARG A 173 6.33 -1.51 -14.60
C ARG A 173 5.44 -2.50 -15.33
N LYS A 174 4.17 -2.18 -15.51
CA LYS A 174 3.19 -3.02 -16.20
C LYS A 174 3.43 -3.02 -17.72
N LYS A 175 2.75 -3.92 -18.42
CA LYS A 175 2.83 -4.10 -19.88
C LYS A 175 2.25 -2.92 -20.69
N ASP A 176 1.34 -2.17 -20.08
CA ASP A 176 0.76 -0.93 -20.59
C ASP A 176 1.68 0.28 -20.38
N GLY A 177 2.90 0.08 -19.86
CA GLY A 177 3.87 1.14 -19.57
C GLY A 177 3.70 1.81 -18.22
N ASN A 178 2.55 1.65 -17.56
CA ASN A 178 2.28 2.28 -16.28
C ASN A 178 3.12 1.68 -15.14
N PRO A 179 3.57 2.47 -14.16
CA PRO A 179 4.25 1.97 -12.97
C PRO A 179 3.36 1.01 -12.17
N ALA A 180 3.97 0.05 -11.49
CA ALA A 180 3.27 -0.86 -10.59
C ALA A 180 3.08 -0.25 -9.20
N TYR A 181 2.16 -0.83 -8.42
CA TYR A 181 1.79 -0.36 -7.08
C TYR A 181 3.00 -0.08 -6.17
N GLN A 182 3.99 -0.98 -6.14
CA GLN A 182 5.15 -0.81 -5.26
C GLN A 182 5.96 0.44 -5.59
N VAL A 183 6.09 0.79 -6.87
CA VAL A 183 6.77 2.00 -7.31
C VAL A 183 5.94 3.24 -7.00
N CYS A 184 4.64 3.21 -7.31
CA CYS A 184 3.76 4.36 -7.08
C CYS A 184 3.67 4.70 -5.59
N SER A 185 3.40 3.69 -4.76
CA SER A 185 3.22 3.82 -3.32
C SER A 185 4.48 4.33 -2.63
N LEU A 186 5.65 3.75 -2.96
CA LEU A 186 6.95 4.23 -2.46
C LEU A 186 7.23 5.66 -2.89
N THR A 187 7.06 5.97 -4.17
CA THR A 187 7.38 7.30 -4.71
C THR A 187 6.52 8.37 -4.05
N ASP A 188 5.22 8.12 -3.93
CA ASP A 188 4.30 9.05 -3.26
C ASP A 188 4.62 9.18 -1.77
N ASP A 189 4.96 8.09 -1.07
CA ASP A 189 5.34 8.16 0.35
C ASP A 189 6.58 9.04 0.56
N VAL A 190 7.60 8.90 -0.30
CA VAL A 190 8.80 9.75 -0.29
C VAL A 190 8.45 11.20 -0.61
N ASN A 191 7.71 11.44 -1.69
CA ASN A 191 7.43 12.79 -2.19
C ASN A 191 6.51 13.59 -1.28
N PHE A 192 5.54 12.93 -0.62
CA PHE A 192 4.67 13.59 0.35
C PHE A 192 5.29 13.69 1.75
N GLY A 193 6.51 13.18 1.95
CA GLY A 193 7.21 13.24 3.24
C GLY A 193 6.53 12.39 4.32
N ILE A 194 5.99 11.23 3.93
CA ILE A 194 5.32 10.33 4.87
C ILE A 194 6.36 9.71 5.80
N SER A 195 6.26 9.99 7.10
CA SER A 195 7.15 9.46 8.12
C SER A 195 6.50 8.37 8.99
N LEU A 196 5.19 8.17 8.90
CA LEU A 196 4.47 7.07 9.56
C LEU A 196 3.61 6.30 8.56
N ILE A 197 3.81 4.98 8.51
CA ILE A 197 3.02 4.05 7.70
C ILE A 197 2.28 3.08 8.61
N VAL A 198 0.95 3.20 8.62
CA VAL A 198 0.05 2.26 9.29
C VAL A 198 -0.72 1.46 8.25
N ARG A 199 -0.66 0.13 8.33
CA ARG A 199 -1.39 -0.78 7.42
C ARG A 199 -1.60 -2.17 8.03
N GLY A 200 -2.39 -3.01 7.39
CA GLY A 200 -2.64 -4.38 7.85
C GLY A 200 -1.45 -5.32 7.61
N GLU A 201 -1.33 -6.37 8.41
CA GLU A 201 -0.30 -7.42 8.28
C GLU A 201 -0.31 -8.15 6.93
N ASP A 202 -1.40 -8.09 6.17
CA ASP A 202 -1.49 -8.57 4.79
C ASP A 202 -0.58 -7.80 3.81
N LEU A 203 -0.08 -6.62 4.21
CA LEU A 203 0.83 -5.79 3.42
C LEU A 203 2.30 -5.86 3.88
N LEU A 204 2.67 -6.84 4.70
CA LEU A 204 4.07 -7.06 5.12
C LEU A 204 5.00 -7.26 3.92
N GLU A 205 4.58 -8.05 2.94
CA GLU A 205 5.35 -8.31 1.71
C GLU A 205 5.55 -7.03 0.88
N SER A 206 4.49 -6.21 0.76
CA SER A 206 4.58 -4.92 0.10
C SER A 206 5.52 -3.96 0.83
N SER A 207 5.56 -4.01 2.17
CA SER A 207 6.55 -3.26 2.96
C SER A 207 7.96 -3.67 2.64
N ALA A 208 8.24 -4.96 2.66
CA ALA A 208 9.56 -5.49 2.34
C ALA A 208 9.99 -5.08 0.93
N ALA A 209 9.09 -5.16 -0.05
CA ALA A 209 9.35 -4.70 -1.42
C ALA A 209 9.66 -3.20 -1.46
N GLN A 210 8.85 -2.36 -0.83
CA GLN A 210 9.02 -0.90 -0.86
C GLN A 210 10.29 -0.46 -0.13
N LEU A 211 10.62 -1.06 1.02
CA LEU A 211 11.86 -0.79 1.75
C LEU A 211 13.08 -1.18 0.92
N TRP A 212 13.06 -2.37 0.29
CA TRP A 212 14.14 -2.80 -0.57
C TRP A 212 14.31 -1.92 -1.81
N LEU A 213 13.21 -1.55 -2.47
CA LEU A 213 13.27 -0.61 -3.59
C LEU A 213 13.82 0.75 -3.15
N ALA A 214 13.45 1.23 -1.96
CA ALA A 214 13.94 2.49 -1.38
C ALA A 214 15.46 2.47 -1.14
N GLU A 215 15.99 1.37 -0.61
CA GLU A 215 17.44 1.17 -0.45
C GLU A 215 18.15 1.19 -1.82
N LEU A 216 17.59 0.50 -2.83
CA LEU A 216 18.17 0.44 -4.17
C LEU A 216 18.27 1.80 -4.87
N ILE A 217 17.28 2.68 -4.66
CA ILE A 217 17.25 4.02 -5.27
C ILE A 217 17.88 5.11 -4.38
N GLY A 218 18.45 4.73 -3.24
CA GLY A 218 19.22 5.62 -2.38
C GLY A 218 18.40 6.66 -1.61
N VAL A 219 17.12 6.43 -1.35
CA VAL A 219 16.29 7.34 -0.51
C VAL A 219 16.47 7.05 1.00
N ASN A 220 17.71 6.86 1.43
CA ASN A 220 18.07 6.42 2.78
C ASN A 220 17.71 7.44 3.86
N HIS A 221 17.68 8.73 3.53
CA HIS A 221 17.22 9.77 4.45
C HIS A 221 15.77 9.51 4.88
N TRP A 222 14.88 9.28 3.90
CA TRP A 222 13.48 8.98 4.16
C TRP A 222 13.33 7.68 4.97
N LEU A 223 14.11 6.64 4.66
CA LEU A 223 14.12 5.39 5.44
C LEU A 223 14.52 5.60 6.90
N GLY A 224 15.47 6.49 7.18
CA GLY A 224 15.92 6.79 8.55
C GLY A 224 14.87 7.47 9.42
N GLU A 225 13.90 8.15 8.80
CA GLU A 225 12.80 8.85 9.48
C GLU A 225 11.47 8.05 9.45
N LEU A 226 11.47 6.90 8.79
CA LEU A 226 10.27 6.10 8.54
C LEU A 226 9.90 5.22 9.74
N HIS A 227 8.67 5.37 10.21
CA HIS A 227 8.04 4.49 11.18
C HIS A 227 7.00 3.60 10.48
N LEU A 228 7.04 2.30 10.76
CA LEU A 228 6.08 1.31 10.26
C LEU A 228 5.30 0.69 11.42
N LEU A 229 4.00 0.51 11.20
CA LEU A 229 3.12 -0.23 12.10
C LEU A 229 2.20 -1.15 11.28
N HIS A 230 2.34 -2.46 11.49
CA HIS A 230 1.41 -3.44 10.94
C HIS A 230 0.43 -3.93 11.99
N HIS A 231 -0.84 -3.55 11.83
CA HIS A 231 -1.92 -4.01 12.69
C HIS A 231 -2.43 -5.38 12.25
N SER A 232 -2.83 -6.22 13.20
CA SER A 232 -3.45 -7.50 12.89
C SER A 232 -4.74 -7.32 12.09
N LEU A 233 -5.05 -8.30 11.26
CA LEU A 233 -6.27 -8.29 10.46
C LEU A 233 -7.48 -8.45 11.39
N LEU A 234 -8.54 -7.69 11.12
CA LEU A 234 -9.80 -7.89 11.82
C LEU A 234 -10.39 -9.26 11.41
N LEU A 235 -10.84 -10.01 12.41
CA LEU A 235 -11.55 -11.25 12.22
C LEU A 235 -13.06 -11.00 12.27
N ASN A 236 -13.84 -11.77 11.53
CA ASN A 236 -15.30 -11.78 11.64
C ASN A 236 -15.73 -12.51 12.92
N LYS A 237 -17.05 -12.54 13.20
CA LYS A 237 -17.61 -13.23 14.39
C LYS A 237 -17.36 -14.75 14.40
N ALA A 238 -17.03 -15.34 13.25
CA ALA A 238 -16.66 -16.74 13.09
C ALA A 238 -15.13 -16.98 13.19
N GLY A 239 -14.33 -15.94 13.43
CA GLY A 239 -12.87 -16.03 13.52
C GLY A 239 -12.14 -16.01 12.17
N GLU A 240 -12.84 -15.76 11.06
CA GLU A 240 -12.27 -15.74 9.71
C GLU A 240 -11.78 -14.33 9.34
N LYS A 241 -10.80 -14.23 8.44
CA LYS A 241 -10.22 -12.95 8.01
C LYS A 241 -11.25 -12.07 7.29
N LEU A 242 -11.42 -10.82 7.73
CA LEU A 242 -12.17 -9.80 6.98
C LEU A 242 -11.27 -9.19 5.88
N SER A 243 -10.99 -9.95 4.82
CA SER A 243 -10.26 -9.45 3.65
C SER A 243 -11.18 -9.31 2.42
N LYS A 244 -10.80 -8.40 1.52
CA LYS A 244 -11.48 -8.18 0.22
C LYS A 244 -11.54 -9.46 -0.64
N SER A 245 -10.56 -10.36 -0.50
CA SER A 245 -10.51 -11.65 -1.20
C SER A 245 -11.43 -12.72 -0.59
N ALA A 246 -11.90 -12.52 0.65
CA ALA A 246 -12.79 -13.44 1.36
C ALA A 246 -14.28 -13.05 1.26
N GLY A 247 -14.64 -12.08 0.40
CA GLY A 247 -16.02 -11.64 0.25
C GLY A 247 -16.53 -10.79 1.43
N ALA A 248 -15.63 -10.12 2.16
CA ALA A 248 -16.02 -9.24 3.26
C ALA A 248 -17.01 -8.16 2.79
N GLU A 249 -18.12 -8.04 3.51
CA GLU A 249 -19.17 -7.07 3.22
C GLU A 249 -18.65 -5.63 3.35
N ALA A 250 -19.18 -4.75 2.49
CA ALA A 250 -18.87 -3.32 2.55
C ALA A 250 -19.30 -2.74 3.90
N ILE A 251 -18.46 -1.92 4.52
CA ILE A 251 -18.75 -1.33 5.85
C ILE A 251 -19.89 -0.31 5.83
N ALA A 252 -20.18 0.22 4.65
CA ALA A 252 -21.39 0.98 4.38
C ALA A 252 -22.06 0.35 3.16
N THR A 253 -23.21 -0.27 3.36
CA THR A 253 -24.03 -0.79 2.26
C THR A 253 -24.77 0.38 1.61
N GLY A 254 -24.20 0.94 0.54
CA GLY A 254 -24.82 2.05 -0.20
C GLY A 254 -24.90 3.36 0.60
N LYS A 255 -26.06 4.05 0.54
CA LYS A 255 -26.26 5.39 1.11
C LYS A 255 -26.60 5.42 2.62
N THR A 256 -26.83 4.26 3.26
CA THR A 256 -27.35 4.20 4.64
C THR A 256 -26.28 4.41 5.73
N GLY A 257 -25.02 4.51 5.32
CA GLY A 257 -23.90 4.81 6.20
C GLY A 257 -23.49 3.69 7.15
N ILE A 258 -22.35 3.89 7.82
CA ILE A 258 -21.81 2.93 8.81
C ILE A 258 -22.77 2.88 10.02
N PRO A 259 -23.34 1.72 10.37
CA PRO A 259 -24.18 1.58 11.55
C PRO A 259 -23.48 2.05 12.82
N HIS A 260 -24.19 2.76 13.71
CA HIS A 260 -23.60 3.32 14.93
C HIS A 260 -22.91 2.26 15.81
N SER A 261 -23.52 1.08 15.96
CA SER A 261 -22.93 -0.04 16.72
C SER A 261 -21.60 -0.51 16.13
N GLU A 262 -21.48 -0.55 14.80
CA GLU A 262 -20.26 -0.93 14.11
C GLU A 262 -19.16 0.12 14.24
N LEU A 263 -19.53 1.40 14.19
CA LEU A 263 -18.60 2.50 14.44
C LEU A 263 -18.04 2.45 15.86
N GLU A 264 -18.87 2.19 16.87
CA GLU A 264 -18.42 2.09 18.26
C GLU A 264 -17.55 0.85 18.50
N GLU A 265 -17.85 -0.29 17.88
CA GLU A 265 -16.98 -1.47 17.90
C GLU A 265 -15.58 -1.16 17.32
N LEU A 266 -15.52 -0.46 16.17
CA LEU A 266 -14.26 -0.06 15.56
C LEU A 266 -13.45 0.89 16.44
N LYS A 267 -14.09 1.92 17.01
CA LYS A 267 -13.44 2.84 17.95
C LYS A 267 -12.94 2.10 19.19
N GLY A 268 -13.71 1.15 19.71
CA GLY A 268 -13.30 0.28 20.81
C GLY A 268 -12.04 -0.53 20.46
N ALA A 269 -12.00 -1.14 19.27
CA ALA A 269 -10.84 -1.88 18.80
C ALA A 269 -9.59 -0.99 18.62
N VAL A 270 -9.75 0.23 18.09
CA VAL A 270 -8.67 1.22 17.96
C VAL A 270 -8.14 1.62 19.33
N ASN A 271 -9.03 1.93 20.29
CA ASN A 271 -8.64 2.26 21.66
C ASN A 271 -7.88 1.12 22.33
N PHE A 272 -8.30 -0.13 22.12
CA PHE A 272 -7.58 -1.30 22.61
C PHE A 272 -6.16 -1.37 22.02
N CYS A 273 -6.04 -1.23 20.69
CA CYS A 273 -4.74 -1.23 20.00
C CYS A 273 -3.82 -0.12 20.51
N LEU A 274 -4.32 1.11 20.64
CA LEU A 274 -3.55 2.24 21.17
C LEU A 274 -3.07 2.02 22.60
N ARG A 275 -3.89 1.42 23.47
CA ARG A 275 -3.47 1.09 24.85
C ARG A 275 -2.37 0.04 24.87
N THR A 276 -2.47 -0.99 24.02
CA THR A 276 -1.42 -2.00 23.90
C THR A 276 -0.10 -1.37 23.42
N LEU A 277 -0.18 -0.42 22.48
CA LEU A 277 0.98 0.34 22.00
C LEU A 277 1.57 1.28 23.08
N ALA A 278 0.72 1.99 23.83
CA ALA A 278 1.15 2.94 24.85
C ALA A 278 1.71 2.28 26.12
N TYR A 279 1.15 1.13 26.54
CA TYR A 279 1.63 0.38 27.70
C TYR A 279 3.10 -0.04 27.56
N LYS A 280 3.57 -0.20 26.31
CA LYS A 280 4.94 -0.63 26.02
C LYS A 280 5.86 0.50 25.56
N SER A 281 5.32 1.67 25.20
CA SER A 281 6.10 2.88 24.92
C SER A 281 6.48 3.67 26.19
N SER A 282 5.96 3.29 27.37
CA SER A 282 6.29 3.92 28.67
C SER A 282 7.72 3.59 29.16
N SER A 283 8.56 3.05 28.27
CA SER A 283 9.96 2.69 28.45
C SER A 283 10.88 3.30 27.37
N MET A 284 10.38 4.29 26.61
CA MET A 284 11.19 5.14 25.72
C MET A 284 11.40 6.53 26.34
#